data_AF-A0A3D2GXK3-F1
#
_entry.id   AF-A0A3D2GXK3-F1
#
_cell.length_a   1.000
_cell.length_b   1.000
_cell.length_c   1.000
_cell.angle_alpha   90.00
_cell.angle_beta   90.00
_cell.angle_gamma   90.00
#
_symmetry.space_group_name_H-M   'P 1'
#
loop_
_entity.id
_entity.type
_entity.pdbx_description
1 polymer ?
#
loop_
_entity_poly.entity_id
_entity_poly.type
_entity_poly.pdbx_seq_one_letter_code
_entity_poly.pdbx_strand_id
1 'polypeptide(L)'
;MGTDLLSIFKKADLKEVGKTTGNIISLALKSNKKTGAKIARAVLDDGSTLIKRITASGVVSETIHKIPEILSIPQRNNIIRDLAKQNLTQETIAAMLDISQSTVSNVLRGK
;
A
#
# COMPACT_ATOMS: atom_id res chain seq x y z
N MET A 1 -2.32 21.83 -9.19
CA MET A 1 -1.62 20.93 -10.14
C MET A 1 -1.84 19.51 -9.66
N GLY A 2 -2.72 18.77 -10.35
CA GLY A 2 -3.06 17.40 -9.96
C GLY A 2 -1.83 16.51 -10.10
N THR A 3 -1.35 15.94 -9.00
CA THR A 3 -0.36 14.87 -9.07
C THR A 3 -1.06 13.67 -9.65
N ASP A 4 -0.90 13.49 -10.96
CA ASP A 4 -1.40 12.32 -11.68
C ASP A 4 -0.96 11.06 -10.92
N LEU A 5 -1.95 10.24 -10.55
CA LEU A 5 -1.74 8.97 -9.86
C LEU A 5 -0.80 8.04 -10.64
N LEU A 6 -0.73 8.21 -11.97
CA LEU A 6 0.19 7.52 -12.88
C LEU A 6 1.63 8.05 -12.86
N SER A 7 1.92 9.20 -12.24
CA SER A 7 3.30 9.73 -12.17
C SER A 7 4.16 9.04 -11.11
N ILE A 8 3.56 8.28 -10.20
CA ILE A 8 4.25 7.68 -9.05
C ILE A 8 4.78 6.29 -9.37
N PHE A 9 4.02 5.49 -10.12
CA PHE A 9 4.49 4.25 -10.70
C PHE A 9 4.93 4.53 -12.15
N LYS A 10 6.23 4.73 -12.34
CA LYS A 10 6.80 4.83 -13.68
C LYS A 10 6.72 3.47 -14.36
N LYS A 11 6.68 3.47 -15.69
CA LYS A 11 6.81 2.23 -16.50
C LYS A 11 8.10 1.45 -16.16
N ALA A 12 9.13 2.12 -15.66
CA ALA A 12 10.36 1.51 -15.16
C ALA A 12 10.11 0.66 -13.90
N ASP A 13 9.39 1.21 -12.91
CA ASP A 13 9.04 0.51 -11.67
C ASP A 13 8.24 -0.78 -11.93
N LEU A 14 7.38 -0.77 -12.95
CA LEU A 14 6.61 -1.96 -13.36
C LEU A 14 7.49 -2.97 -14.10
N LYS A 15 8.44 -2.50 -14.92
CA LYS A 15 9.41 -3.36 -15.62
C LYS A 15 10.37 -4.05 -14.67
N GLU A 16 10.80 -3.39 -13.58
CA GLU A 16 11.68 -4.01 -12.57
C GLU A 16 11.04 -5.23 -11.90
N VAL A 17 9.71 -5.23 -11.78
CA VAL A 17 8.95 -6.37 -11.26
C VAL A 17 8.41 -7.29 -12.35
N GLY A 18 8.86 -7.14 -13.60
CA GLY A 18 8.47 -8.00 -14.72
C GLY A 18 7.00 -7.85 -15.14
N LYS A 19 6.36 -6.72 -14.83
CA LYS A 19 4.95 -6.45 -15.09
C LYS A 19 4.77 -5.24 -15.99
N THR A 20 3.57 -5.10 -16.56
CA THR A 20 3.20 -3.96 -17.39
C THR A 20 2.03 -3.21 -16.78
N THR A 21 1.79 -1.99 -17.25
CA THR A 21 0.66 -1.16 -16.78
C THR A 21 -0.69 -1.84 -17.03
N GLY A 22 -0.77 -2.77 -17.99
CA GLY A 22 -1.97 -3.56 -18.26
C GLY A 22 -2.27 -4.64 -17.22
N ASN A 23 -1.32 -4.98 -16.35
CA ASN A 23 -1.52 -5.94 -15.26
C ASN A 23 -2.08 -5.27 -14.00
N ILE A 24 -2.21 -3.95 -13.97
CA ILE A 24 -2.71 -3.22 -12.80
C ILE A 24 -4.24 -3.25 -12.80
N ILE A 25 -4.82 -3.89 -11.79
CA ILE A 25 -6.27 -3.87 -11.54
C ILE A 25 -6.68 -2.59 -10.81
N SER A 26 -5.87 -2.14 -9.85
CA SER A 26 -6.23 -1.00 -9.00
C SER A 26 -5.01 -0.21 -8.58
N LEU A 27 -5.17 1.12 -8.52
CA LEU A 27 -4.15 2.04 -8.05
C LEU A 27 -4.73 2.92 -6.95
N ALA A 28 -4.04 3.02 -5.82
CA ALA A 28 -4.40 3.91 -4.73
C ALA A 28 -3.19 4.74 -4.32
N LEU A 29 -3.41 6.02 -4.04
CA LEU A 29 -2.39 6.92 -3.50
C LEU A 29 -2.91 7.56 -2.22
N LYS A 30 -2.14 7.42 -1.15
CA LYS A 30 -2.42 8.07 0.13
C LYS A 30 -1.27 8.95 0.53
N SER A 31 -1.53 10.24 0.67
CA SER A 31 -0.57 11.19 1.21
C SER A 31 -0.80 11.36 2.71
N ASN A 32 0.26 11.20 3.50
CA ASN A 32 0.27 11.52 4.91
C ASN A 32 0.53 13.02 5.07
N LYS A 33 -0.50 13.79 5.46
CA LYS A 33 -0.40 15.25 5.65
C LYS A 33 0.53 15.64 6.81
N LYS A 34 0.76 14.75 7.79
CA LYS A 34 1.63 15.04 8.94
C LYS A 34 3.11 14.84 8.63
N THR A 35 3.44 13.78 7.89
CA THR A 35 4.85 13.43 7.59
C THR A 35 5.28 13.84 6.18
N GLY A 36 4.35 14.31 5.34
CA GLY A 36 4.59 14.59 3.92
C GLY A 36 4.84 13.33 3.07
N ALA A 37 4.82 12.14 3.67
CA ALA A 37 5.08 10.90 2.96
C ALA A 37 3.91 10.52 2.05
N LYS A 38 4.21 10.03 0.85
CA LYS A 38 3.24 9.49 -0.11
C LYS A 38 3.39 7.98 -0.17
N ILE A 39 2.28 7.27 -0.05
CA ILE A 39 2.24 5.81 -0.19
C ILE A 39 1.36 5.51 -1.39
N ALA A 40 1.97 4.97 -2.43
CA ALA A 40 1.29 4.47 -3.61
C ALA A 40 1.18 2.95 -3.53
N ARG A 41 0.02 2.44 -3.91
CA ARG A 41 -0.34 1.02 -3.92
C ARG A 41 -0.83 0.67 -5.31
N ALA A 42 -0.26 -0.36 -5.92
CA ALA A 42 -0.76 -0.94 -7.15
C ALA A 42 -1.11 -2.40 -6.92
N VAL A 43 -2.35 -2.79 -7.21
CA VAL A 43 -2.81 -4.18 -7.20
C VAL A 43 -2.68 -4.72 -8.60
N LEU A 44 -2.03 -5.87 -8.72
CA LEU A 44 -1.82 -6.57 -9.98
C LEU A 44 -2.85 -7.69 -10.16
N ASP A 45 -3.01 -8.12 -11.40
CA ASP A 45 -3.88 -9.20 -11.85
C ASP A 45 -3.56 -10.58 -11.26
N ASP A 46 -2.31 -10.79 -10.85
CA ASP A 46 -1.85 -11.99 -10.18
C ASP A 46 -2.05 -11.99 -8.65
N GLY A 47 -2.75 -10.97 -8.13
CA GLY A 47 -3.00 -10.78 -6.69
C GLY A 47 -1.82 -10.16 -5.94
N SER A 48 -0.71 -9.84 -6.60
CA SER A 48 0.42 -9.16 -5.94
C SER A 48 0.11 -7.68 -5.76
N THR A 49 0.60 -7.09 -4.66
CA THR A 49 0.46 -5.65 -4.39
C THR A 49 1.83 -5.00 -4.32
N LEU A 50 2.08 -4.03 -5.20
CA LEU A 50 3.27 -3.18 -5.18
C LEU A 50 3.01 -1.97 -4.29
N ILE A 51 3.93 -1.70 -3.38
CA ILE A 51 3.82 -0.57 -2.45
C ILE A 51 5.07 0.29 -2.61
N LYS A 52 4.87 1.53 -3.00
CA LYS A 52 5.92 2.53 -3.16
C LYS A 52 5.70 3.65 -2.17
N ARG A 53 6.63 3.77 -1.22
CA ARG A 53 6.62 4.82 -0.21
C ARG A 53 7.66 5.87 -0.59
N ILE A 54 7.23 7.12 -0.67
CA ILE A 54 8.09 8.27 -0.94
C ILE A 54 8.02 9.17 0.29
N THR A 55 9.14 9.36 1.00
CA THR A 55 9.18 10.27 2.16
C THR A 55 9.19 11.74 1.70
N ALA A 56 8.96 12.67 2.63
CA ALA A 56 9.05 14.11 2.32
C ALA A 56 10.46 14.55 1.86
N SER A 57 11.51 13.85 2.30
CA SER A 57 12.89 14.05 1.85
C SER A 57 13.19 13.46 0.47
N GLY A 58 12.23 12.78 -0.16
CA GLY A 58 12.40 12.15 -1.47
C GLY A 58 13.01 10.75 -1.42
N VAL A 59 13.18 10.14 -0.24
CA VAL A 59 13.62 8.74 -0.12
C VAL A 59 12.48 7.85 -0.61
N VAL A 60 12.79 7.05 -1.63
CA VAL A 60 11.87 6.08 -2.22
C VAL A 60 12.19 4.70 -1.64
N SER A 61 11.21 4.11 -0.98
CA SER A 61 11.25 2.72 -0.52
C SER A 61 10.21 1.95 -1.31
N GLU A 62 10.67 0.98 -2.08
CA GLU A 62 9.82 0.10 -2.87
C GLU A 62 9.79 -1.27 -2.21
N THR A 63 8.58 -1.75 -1.92
CA THR A 63 8.38 -3.09 -1.38
C THR A 63 7.29 -3.80 -2.17
N ILE A 64 7.61 -5.03 -2.55
CA ILE A 64 6.66 -5.95 -3.18
C ILE A 64 6.05 -6.78 -2.06
N HIS A 65 4.75 -6.69 -1.88
CA HIS A 65 4.03 -7.53 -0.93
C HIS A 65 3.01 -8.37 -1.69
N LYS A 66 3.16 -9.69 -1.60
CA LYS A 66 2.11 -10.59 -2.06
C LYS A 66 1.04 -10.66 -0.99
N ILE A 67 0.08 -9.73 -1.06
CA ILE A 67 -1.06 -9.70 -0.16
C ILE A 67 -2.12 -10.64 -0.76
N PRO A 68 -2.50 -11.73 -0.09
CA PRO A 68 -3.55 -12.60 -0.60
C PRO A 68 -4.87 -11.83 -0.72
N GLU A 69 -5.70 -12.23 -1.67
CA GLU A 69 -7.02 -11.65 -1.84
C GLU A 69 -7.80 -11.72 -0.52
N ILE A 70 -8.29 -10.57 -0.07
CA ILE A 70 -8.96 -10.46 1.22
C ILE A 70 -10.42 -10.87 1.02
N LEU A 71 -10.68 -12.16 1.20
CA LEU A 71 -12.01 -12.74 1.01
C LEU A 71 -12.91 -12.60 2.26
N SER A 72 -12.33 -12.22 3.41
CA SER A 72 -13.07 -12.12 4.66
C SER A 72 -12.48 -11.11 5.66
N ILE A 73 -13.35 -10.57 6.53
CA ILE A 73 -12.95 -9.64 7.62
C ILE A 73 -11.92 -10.26 8.57
N PRO A 74 -12.02 -11.55 8.99
CA PRO A 74 -11.02 -12.19 9.84
C PRO A 74 -9.64 -12.28 9.17
N GLN A 75 -9.58 -12.61 7.88
CA GLN A 75 -8.32 -12.62 7.12
C GLN A 75 -7.69 -11.23 7.07
N ARG A 76 -8.48 -10.18 6.78
CA ARG A 76 -8.01 -8.79 6.84
C ARG A 76 -7.40 -8.47 8.21
N ASN A 77 -8.07 -8.87 9.28
CA ASN A 77 -7.63 -8.56 10.64
C ASN A 77 -6.33 -9.28 11.02
N ASN A 78 -6.13 -10.51 10.53
CA ASN A 78 -4.87 -11.23 10.69
C ASN A 78 -3.74 -10.56 9.92
N ILE A 79 -3.98 -10.18 8.67
CA ILE A 79 -3.00 -9.43 7.86
C ILE A 79 -2.60 -8.12 8.54
N ILE A 80 -3.57 -7.38 9.12
CA ILE A 80 -3.28 -6.15 9.88
C ILE A 80 -2.33 -6.43 11.06
N ARG A 81 -2.56 -7.52 11.81
CA ARG A 81 -1.72 -7.89 12.95
C ARG A 81 -0.33 -8.33 12.51
N ASP A 82 -0.21 -9.08 11.43
CA ASP A 82 1.08 -9.52 10.91
C ASP A 82 1.90 -8.36 10.36
N LEU A 83 1.27 -7.43 9.63
CA LEU A 83 1.93 -6.20 9.19
C LEU A 83 2.35 -5.31 10.37
N ALA A 84 1.56 -5.25 11.43
CA ALA A 84 1.92 -4.50 12.64
C ALA A 84 3.14 -5.10 13.37
N LYS A 85 3.29 -6.42 13.38
CA LYS A 85 4.48 -7.10 13.91
C LYS A 85 5.76 -6.77 13.14
N GLN A 86 5.65 -6.34 11.87
CA GLN A 86 6.79 -5.91 11.05
C GLN A 86 7.22 -4.46 11.31
N ASN A 87 6.84 -3.87 12.45
CA ASN A 87 7.11 -2.46 12.80
C ASN A 87 6.53 -1.43 11.81
N LEU A 88 5.50 -1.80 11.05
CA LEU A 88 4.78 -0.86 10.20
C LEU A 88 3.79 -0.03 11.01
N THR A 89 3.72 1.27 10.72
CA THR A 89 2.77 2.16 11.41
C THR A 89 1.34 1.89 10.96
N GLN A 90 0.37 2.18 11.83
CA GLN A 90 -1.06 2.01 11.51
C GLN A 90 -1.49 2.77 10.25
N GLU A 91 -0.92 3.96 10.03
CA GLU A 91 -1.15 4.77 8.83
C GLU A 91 -0.61 4.08 7.57
N THR A 92 0.55 3.44 7.68
CA THR A 92 1.16 2.68 6.59
C THR A 92 0.31 1.47 6.25
N ILE A 93 -0.09 0.68 7.26
CA ILE A 93 -0.97 -0.48 7.08
C ILE A 93 -2.31 -0.08 6.44
N ALA A 94 -2.88 1.03 6.90
CA ALA A 94 -4.14 1.56 6.35
C ALA A 94 -4.00 1.97 4.87
N ALA A 95 -2.84 2.50 4.46
CA ALA A 95 -2.57 2.80 3.06
C ALA A 95 -2.32 1.53 2.23
N MET A 96 -1.62 0.54 2.79
CA MET A 96 -1.31 -0.74 2.13
C MET A 96 -2.54 -1.59 1.86
N LEU A 97 -3.51 -1.57 2.78
CA LEU A 97 -4.76 -2.35 2.67
C LEU A 97 -5.92 -1.53 2.12
N ASP A 98 -5.70 -0.27 1.77
CA ASP A 98 -6.74 0.67 1.32
C ASP A 98 -7.96 0.77 2.26
N ILE A 99 -7.68 0.89 3.57
CA ILE A 99 -8.71 1.04 4.62
C ILE A 99 -8.46 2.29 5.47
N SER A 100 -9.41 2.61 6.36
CA SER A 100 -9.23 3.71 7.30
C SER A 100 -8.23 3.34 8.41
N GLN A 101 -7.46 4.32 8.89
CA GLN A 101 -6.55 4.11 10.03
C GLN A 101 -7.33 3.77 11.30
N SER A 102 -8.55 4.27 11.47
CA SER A 102 -9.43 3.89 12.59
C SER A 102 -9.82 2.41 12.52
N THR A 103 -10.04 1.85 11.33
CA THR A 103 -10.24 0.40 11.14
C THR A 103 -9.04 -0.40 11.62
N VAL A 104 -7.81 0.02 11.24
CA VAL A 104 -6.57 -0.61 11.71
C VAL A 104 -6.44 -0.51 13.23
N SER A 105 -6.70 0.67 13.79
CA SER A 105 -6.66 0.92 15.23
C SER A 105 -7.63 0.00 15.99
N ASN A 106 -8.87 -0.16 15.51
CA ASN A 106 -9.87 -1.03 16.14
C ASN A 106 -9.39 -2.49 16.18
N VAL A 107 -8.86 -3.00 15.05
CA VAL A 107 -8.35 -4.38 14.95
C VAL A 107 -7.18 -4.62 15.90
N LEU A 108 -6.26 -3.66 16.01
CA LEU A 108 -5.10 -3.74 16.90
C LEU A 108 -5.49 -3.58 18.38
N ARG A 109 -6.57 -2.85 18.67
CA ARG A 109 -7.15 -2.73 20.02
C ARG A 109 -8.02 -3.93 20.42
N GLY A 110 -8.25 -4.87 19.50
CA GLY A 110 -9.11 -6.04 19.75
C GLY A 110 -10.61 -5.72 19.79
N LYS A 111 -11.04 -4.62 19.16
CA LYS A 111 -12.46 -4.27 18.99
C LYS A 111 -13.05 -4.86 17.71
#